data_AF-R5LKV0-F1
#
_entry.id   AF-R5LKV0-F1
#
_cell.length_a   1.000
_cell.length_b   1.000
_cell.length_c   1.000
_cell.angle_alpha   90.00
_cell.angle_beta   90.00
_cell.angle_gamma   90.00
#
_symmetry.space_group_name_H-M   'P 1'
#
loop_
_entity.id
_entity.type
_entity.pdbx_description
1 polymer ?
#
loop_
_entity_poly.entity_id
_entity_poly.type
_entity_poly.pdbx_seq_one_letter_code
_entity_poly.pdbx_strand_id
1 'polypeptide(L)' 'MTYMNYIDKNIKTIEENDTVGIIIFKQDNKYVIKYCSDERIIAREYELV' A
#
# COMPACT_ATOMS: atom_id res chain seq x y z
N MET A 1 4.93 -3.27 7.66
CA MET A 1 5.78 -3.70 6.53
C MET A 1 6.03 -5.22 6.48
N THR A 2 5.71 -5.97 7.54
CA THR A 2 5.86 -7.45 7.61
C THR A 2 5.17 -8.19 6.46
N TYR A 3 4.01 -7.71 6.00
CA TYR A 3 3.23 -8.36 4.95
C TYR A 3 3.84 -8.18 3.54
N MET A 4 4.27 -6.96 3.19
CA MET A 4 4.91 -6.69 1.89
C MET A 4 6.23 -7.45 1.76
N ASN A 5 7.04 -7.45 2.83
CA ASN A 5 8.29 -8.22 2.88
C ASN A 5 8.08 -9.73 2.73
N TYR A 6 6.92 -10.26 3.12
CA TYR A 6 6.62 -11.67 2.92
C TYR A 6 6.33 -11.97 1.44
N ILE A 7 5.53 -11.13 0.77
CA ILE A 7 5.23 -11.26 -0.67
C ILE A 7 6.54 -11.21 -1.47
N ASP A 8 7.35 -10.17 -1.27
CA ASP A 8 8.59 -9.98 -2.02
C ASP A 8 9.61 -11.12 -1.82
N LYS A 9 9.62 -11.74 -0.63
CA LYS A 9 10.59 -12.80 -0.31
C LYS A 9 10.11 -14.22 -0.62
N ASN A 10 8.81 -14.46 -0.62
CA ASN A 10 8.28 -15.83 -0.62
C ASN A 10 7.29 -16.11 -1.75
N ILE A 11 6.70 -15.07 -2.36
CA ILE A 11 5.68 -15.24 -3.41
C ILE A 11 6.16 -14.66 -4.74
N LYS A 12 6.81 -13.50 -4.72
CA LYS A 12 7.29 -12.80 -5.90
C LYS A 12 8.41 -13.58 -6.60
N THR A 13 8.29 -13.71 -7.91
CA THR A 13 9.30 -14.27 -8.82
C THR A 13 10.19 -13.16 -9.40
N ILE A 14 11.33 -13.54 -9.99
CA ILE A 14 12.31 -12.58 -10.51
C ILE A 14 11.73 -11.71 -11.65
N GLU A 15 10.74 -12.24 -12.36
CA GLU A 15 10.12 -11.58 -13.52
C GLU A 15 9.00 -10.60 -13.13
N GLU A 16 8.59 -10.59 -11.87
CA GLU A 16 7.51 -9.74 -11.37
C GLU A 16 8.02 -8.36 -10.88
N ASN A 17 7.17 -7.34 -10.96
CA ASN A 17 7.48 -6.00 -10.43
C ASN A 17 7.37 -5.96 -8.90
N ASP A 18 7.99 -4.95 -8.27
CA ASP A 18 7.97 -4.77 -6.81
C ASP A 18 6.55 -4.63 -6.24
N THR A 19 6.34 -5.19 -5.05
CA THR A 19 5.03 -5.18 -4.41
C THR A 19 4.64 -3.78 -3.94
N VAL A 20 3.49 -3.30 -4.41
CA VAL A 20 2.88 -2.05 -3.93
C VAL A 20 1.91 -2.33 -2.79
N GLY A 21 2.22 -1.84 -1.59
CA GLY A 21 1.33 -1.94 -0.45
C GLY A 21 0.37 -0.76 -0.36
N ILE A 22 -0.93 -1.03 -0.31
CA ILE A 22 -1.96 -0.01 -0.06
C ILE A 22 -2.55 -0.24 1.33
N ILE A 23 -2.54 0.81 2.15
CA ILE A 23 -3.17 0.81 3.48
C ILE A 23 -4.40 1.71 3.38
N ILE A 24 -5.58 1.12 3.60
CA ILE A 24 -6.84 1.84 3.69
C ILE A 24 -7.28 1.82 5.16
N PHE A 25 -7.49 2.99 5.73
CA PHE A 25 -8.01 3.11 7.09
C PHE A 25 -9.00 4.27 7.18
N LYS A 26 -9.91 4.17 8.16
CA LYS A 26 -10.88 5.23 8.46
C LYS A 26 -10.34 6.06 9.61
N GLN A 27 -10.15 7.36 9.40
CA GLN A 27 -9.81 8.33 10.43
C GLN A 27 -10.73 9.54 10.29
N ASP A 28 -11.28 10.05 11.39
CA ASP A 28 -12.12 11.25 11.40
C ASP A 28 -13.30 11.21 10.39
N ASN A 29 -13.95 10.05 10.27
CA ASN A 29 -15.03 9.77 9.28
C ASN A 29 -14.63 9.81 7.80
N LYS A 30 -13.34 9.88 7.49
CA LYS A 30 -12.83 9.85 6.11
C LYS A 30 -12.02 8.58 5.85
N TYR A 31 -12.11 8.10 4.62
CA TYR A 31 -11.25 7.00 4.15
C TYR A 31 -9.95 7.59 3.62
N VAL A 32 -8.83 7.16 4.21
CA VAL A 32 -7.49 7.59 3.81
C VAL A 32 -6.76 6.41 3.21
N ILE A 33 -6.22 6.60 2.01
CA ILE A 33 -5.40 5.62 1.31
C ILE A 33 -3.94 6.07 1.40
N LYS A 34 -3.06 5.19 1.89
CA LYS A 34 -1.60 5.39 1.94
C LYS A 34 -0.87 4.29 1.18
N TYR A 35 0.02 4.67 0.28
CA TYR A 35 0.90 3.77 -0.46
C TYR A 35 2.17 3.54 0.36
N CYS A 36 2.57 2.30 0.68
CA CYS A 36 3.61 2.03 1.69
C CYS A 36 4.97 1.58 1.11
N SER A 37 5.12 1.52 -0.21
CA SER A 37 6.31 0.93 -0.84
C SER A 37 7.40 1.94 -1.26
N ASP A 38 7.19 3.24 -1.04
CA ASP A 38 8.05 4.31 -1.57
C ASP A 38 7.95 5.57 -0.71
N GLU A 39 9.04 6.29 -0.46
CA GLU A 39 9.10 7.48 0.41
C GLU A 39 8.24 8.68 -0.07
N ARG A 40 7.69 8.62 -1.29
CA ARG A 40 6.69 9.54 -1.84
C ARG A 40 5.26 9.18 -1.41
N ILE A 41 5.07 8.65 -0.19
CA ILE A 41 3.75 8.22 0.31
C ILE A 41 2.78 9.39 0.36
N ILE A 42 2.01 9.55 -0.71
CA ILE A 42 0.92 10.52 -0.80
C ILE A 42 -0.30 9.91 -0.10
N ALA A 43 -0.75 10.55 0.96
CA ALA A 43 -2.06 10.28 1.53
C ALA A 43 -3.11 11.03 0.70
N ARG A 44 -4.13 10.33 0.20
CA ARG A 44 -5.32 10.97 -0.39
C ARG A 44 -6.58 10.57 0.34
N GLU A 45 -7.46 11.55 0.55
CA GLU A 45 -8.84 11.31 0.93
C GLU A 45 -9.56 10.67 -0.27
N TYR A 46 -10.26 9.57 -0.02
CA TYR A 46 -11.08 8.91 -1.03
C TYR A 46 -12.50 9.49 -0.98
N GLU A 47 -12.96 10.03 -2.11
CA GLU A 47 -14.35 10.43 -2.34
C GLU A 47 -15.04 9.39 -3.24
N LEU A 48 -16.18 8.87 -2.80
CA LEU A 48 -17.03 7.99 -3.58
C LEU A 48 -17.95 8.86 -4.44
N VAL A 49 -17.72 8.91 -5.75
CA VAL A 49 -18.53 9.64 -6.73
C VAL A 49 -19.65 8.76 -7.29
#